data_AF-A0A6A0H4C7-F1
#
_entry.id   AF-A0A6A0H4C7-F1
#
_cell.length_a   1.000
_cell.length_b   1.000
_cell.length_c   1.000
_cell.angle_alpha   90.00
_cell.angle_beta   90.00
_cell.angle_gamma   90.00
#
_symmetry.space_group_name_H-M   'P 1'
#
loop_
_entity.id
_entity.type
_entity.pdbx_description
1 polymer ?
#
loop_
_entity_poly.entity_id
_entity_poly.type
_entity_poly.pdbx_seq_one_letter_code
_entity_poly.pdbx_strand_id
1 'polypeptide(L)'
;MKRLLTLLLAVMAAMAAQNAVLPVSEKPDTEAFLKVLYNDSYPLEPIKIGNFKIPDNLTALAYGNFFPCWGKCTDGLRFSNTVEMIRLFQSLLINWDKKMCYMPSKTYAKARTTTLNEELGQVQYIFSDKTGTLTQNVMTFNKCSINGVSYGDVDDDLEGYDQPIDFSGNPYSEPSFVFYDRKLTVDLRTHDPHVETFFLLLALCHTVMPQEEDGKLVYQAQSPDESALVSAARNFGFVFKSRTPNSITAVINGEEQTHELLCILDFNNVRKRMSVVIRYDGKLRLFCKGADSIIFERLRADQEEIKSITCEHIDVSLFSVASILM
;
A
#
# COMPACT_ATOMS: atom_id res chain seq x y z
N MET A 1 27.66 -12.49 -41.23
CA MET A 1 26.26 -12.00 -41.24
C MET A 1 25.22 -13.09 -41.49
N LYS A 2 25.20 -13.77 -42.66
CA LYS A 2 24.14 -14.75 -42.99
C LYS A 2 23.97 -15.88 -41.96
N ARG A 3 25.05 -16.39 -41.35
CA ARG A 3 25.02 -17.48 -40.36
C ARG A 3 24.63 -17.06 -38.94
N LEU A 4 24.95 -15.82 -38.55
CA LEU A 4 24.49 -15.23 -37.29
C LEU A 4 22.99 -14.95 -37.37
N LEU A 5 22.51 -14.51 -38.54
CA LEU A 5 21.10 -14.36 -38.84
C LEU A 5 20.37 -15.72 -38.80
N THR A 6 21.01 -16.83 -39.22
CA THR A 6 20.43 -18.18 -39.15
C THR A 6 20.31 -18.68 -37.71
N LEU A 7 21.30 -18.41 -36.85
CA LEU A 7 21.25 -18.76 -35.43
C LEU A 7 20.21 -17.93 -34.68
N LEU A 8 20.14 -16.63 -34.98
CA LEU A 8 19.08 -15.74 -34.48
C LEU A 8 17.71 -16.16 -34.99
N LEU A 9 17.57 -16.52 -36.27
CA LEU A 9 16.33 -17.06 -36.84
C LEU A 9 15.96 -18.40 -36.24
N ALA A 10 16.93 -19.26 -35.87
CA ALA A 10 16.65 -20.54 -35.23
C ALA A 10 16.22 -20.39 -33.76
N VAL A 11 16.85 -19.48 -33.01
CA VAL A 11 16.45 -19.15 -31.63
C VAL A 11 15.11 -18.40 -31.63
N MET A 12 14.94 -17.43 -32.52
CA MET A 12 13.68 -16.71 -32.69
C MET A 12 12.57 -17.62 -33.27
N ALA A 13 12.88 -18.60 -34.11
CA ALA A 13 11.91 -19.60 -34.60
C ALA A 13 11.56 -20.62 -33.51
N ALA A 14 12.50 -21.00 -32.65
CA ALA A 14 12.21 -21.81 -31.47
C ALA A 14 11.31 -21.04 -30.47
N MET A 15 11.54 -19.73 -30.32
CA MET A 15 10.71 -18.84 -29.49
C MET A 15 9.36 -18.48 -30.15
N ALA A 16 9.30 -18.33 -31.47
CA ALA A 16 8.07 -18.06 -32.22
C ALA A 16 7.20 -19.32 -32.35
N ALA A 17 7.81 -20.50 -32.48
CA ALA A 17 7.11 -21.78 -32.43
C ALA A 17 6.50 -22.07 -31.06
N GLN A 18 7.04 -21.48 -29.97
CA GLN A 18 6.44 -21.52 -28.63
C GLN A 18 5.38 -20.41 -28.40
N ASN A 19 5.35 -19.36 -29.22
CA ASN A 19 4.36 -18.28 -29.15
C ASN A 19 3.19 -18.43 -30.13
N ALA A 20 3.19 -19.45 -30.98
CA ALA A 20 2.05 -19.77 -31.83
C ALA A 20 0.99 -20.53 -31.00
N VAL A 21 0.09 -19.75 -30.41
CA VAL A 21 -1.19 -20.21 -29.82
C VAL A 21 -1.05 -20.97 -28.51
N LEU A 22 -0.79 -20.26 -27.41
CA LEU A 22 -1.35 -20.65 -26.11
C LEU A 22 -2.02 -19.43 -25.45
N PRO A 23 -3.28 -19.54 -24.99
CA PRO A 23 -3.94 -18.48 -24.26
C PRO A 23 -3.17 -18.15 -22.98
N VAL A 24 -3.36 -16.91 -22.49
CA VAL A 24 -2.64 -16.20 -21.41
C VAL A 24 -2.46 -16.99 -20.09
N SER A 25 -3.12 -18.14 -19.94
CA SER A 25 -3.15 -18.96 -18.72
C SER A 25 -1.99 -19.96 -18.55
N GLU A 26 -1.24 -20.31 -19.60
CA GLU A 26 -0.25 -21.39 -19.52
C GLU A 26 1.07 -20.98 -20.20
N LYS A 27 1.92 -20.25 -19.47
CA LYS A 27 3.32 -20.04 -19.86
C LYS A 27 4.24 -20.98 -19.07
N PRO A 28 5.25 -21.58 -19.74
CA PRO A 28 5.98 -22.74 -19.25
C PRO A 28 6.73 -22.46 -17.95
N ASP A 29 6.81 -23.47 -17.09
CA ASP A 29 7.58 -23.44 -15.85
C ASP A 29 9.06 -23.20 -16.13
N THR A 30 9.63 -22.20 -15.47
CA THR A 30 11.06 -21.88 -15.46
C THR A 30 11.92 -23.07 -15.02
N GLU A 31 11.35 -23.99 -14.24
CA GLU A 31 12.00 -25.22 -13.76
C GLU A 31 12.32 -26.22 -14.89
N ALA A 32 11.46 -26.30 -15.91
CA ALA A 32 11.70 -27.14 -17.09
C ALA A 32 12.83 -26.59 -17.95
N PHE A 33 12.97 -25.26 -18.01
CA PHE A 33 14.04 -24.59 -18.75
C PHE A 33 15.41 -24.74 -18.07
N LEU A 34 15.46 -24.71 -16.74
CA LEU A 34 16.68 -24.93 -15.96
C LEU A 34 17.19 -26.37 -16.06
N LYS A 35 16.30 -27.37 -16.14
CA LYS A 35 16.69 -28.79 -16.32
C LYS A 35 17.37 -29.07 -17.66
N VAL A 36 17.02 -28.32 -18.71
CA VAL A 36 17.67 -28.43 -20.04
C VAL A 36 19.09 -27.86 -20.04
N LEU A 37 19.38 -26.89 -19.18
CA LEU A 37 20.68 -26.22 -19.11
C LEU A 37 21.68 -26.88 -18.15
N TYR A 38 21.23 -27.74 -17.22
CA TYR A 38 22.06 -28.16 -16.07
C TYR A 38 22.42 -29.66 -16.00
N ASN A 39 21.91 -30.54 -16.86
CA ASN A 39 22.20 -31.98 -16.75
C ASN A 39 22.89 -32.57 -18.00
N ASP A 40 24.18 -32.85 -17.85
CA ASP A 40 25.04 -33.54 -18.83
C ASP A 40 24.81 -35.06 -18.94
N SER A 41 23.80 -35.63 -18.29
CA SER A 41 23.68 -37.09 -18.21
C SER A 41 22.27 -37.59 -17.88
N TYR A 42 21.34 -37.65 -18.83
CA TYR A 42 20.23 -38.63 -18.80
C TYR A 42 19.77 -39.01 -20.22
N PRO A 43 19.31 -40.25 -20.43
CA PRO A 43 18.95 -40.79 -21.74
C PRO A 43 17.66 -40.14 -22.27
N LEU A 44 17.56 -40.12 -23.60
CA LEU A 44 16.49 -39.55 -24.41
C LEU A 44 15.11 -40.13 -24.03
N GLU A 45 14.38 -39.47 -23.14
CA GLU A 45 12.92 -39.60 -23.06
C GLU A 45 12.24 -38.33 -23.60
N PRO A 46 11.12 -38.47 -24.34
CA PRO A 46 10.45 -37.35 -24.98
C PRO A 46 9.81 -36.41 -23.95
N ILE A 47 10.26 -35.15 -23.96
CA ILE A 47 9.69 -34.07 -23.14
C ILE A 47 8.29 -33.75 -23.67
N LYS A 48 7.26 -34.02 -22.85
CA LYS A 48 5.88 -33.58 -23.12
C LYS A 48 5.69 -32.14 -22.62
N ILE A 49 5.44 -31.22 -23.55
CA ILE A 49 4.96 -29.86 -23.25
C ILE A 49 3.50 -29.82 -23.71
N GLY A 50 2.56 -30.01 -22.79
CA GLY A 50 1.13 -30.15 -23.13
C GLY A 50 0.85 -31.28 -24.12
N ASN A 51 -0.11 -31.07 -25.03
CA ASN A 51 -0.57 -32.06 -26.02
C ASN A 51 0.26 -32.12 -27.33
N PHE A 52 1.40 -31.44 -27.41
CA PHE A 52 2.22 -31.41 -28.62
C PHE A 52 3.45 -32.33 -28.49
N LYS A 53 3.52 -33.38 -29.32
CA LYS A 53 4.70 -34.24 -29.46
C LYS A 53 5.67 -33.63 -30.47
N ILE A 54 6.86 -33.26 -30.01
CA ILE A 54 7.97 -32.90 -30.91
C ILE A 54 8.51 -34.20 -31.51
N PRO A 55 8.55 -34.38 -32.84
CA PRO A 55 9.04 -35.61 -33.46
C PRO A 55 10.55 -35.77 -33.25
N ASP A 56 10.98 -36.99 -32.91
CA ASP A 56 12.33 -37.40 -32.47
C ASP A 56 13.48 -36.97 -33.41
N ASN A 57 13.13 -36.72 -34.67
CA ASN A 57 14.03 -36.35 -35.75
C ASN A 57 14.54 -34.91 -35.58
N LEU A 58 13.74 -34.02 -34.98
CA LEU A 58 14.06 -32.59 -34.84
C LEU A 58 14.95 -32.32 -33.62
N THR A 59 14.75 -33.06 -32.53
CA THR A 59 15.58 -33.02 -31.32
C THR A 59 16.97 -33.59 -31.60
N ALA A 60 17.07 -34.71 -32.33
CA ALA A 60 18.37 -35.27 -32.72
C ALA A 60 19.16 -34.38 -33.70
N LEU A 61 18.49 -33.73 -34.67
CA LEU A 61 19.14 -32.79 -35.59
C LEU A 61 19.57 -31.48 -34.90
N ALA A 62 18.79 -31.01 -33.92
CA ALA A 62 19.13 -29.86 -33.12
C ALA A 62 20.34 -30.15 -32.21
N TYR A 63 20.39 -31.28 -31.51
CA TYR A 63 21.52 -31.61 -30.62
C TYR A 63 22.77 -32.07 -31.37
N GLY A 64 22.62 -32.87 -32.44
CA GLY A 64 23.73 -33.46 -33.18
C GLY A 64 24.54 -32.48 -34.03
N ASN A 65 23.94 -31.37 -34.47
CA ASN A 65 24.62 -30.34 -35.27
C ASN A 65 24.99 -29.07 -34.48
N PHE A 66 24.44 -28.87 -33.27
CA PHE A 66 24.65 -27.65 -32.50
C PHE A 66 25.96 -27.70 -31.69
N PHE A 67 26.26 -28.82 -31.03
CA PHE A 67 27.47 -28.96 -30.21
C PHE A 67 28.80 -29.04 -31.02
N PRO A 68 28.88 -29.76 -32.16
CA PRO A 68 30.13 -29.82 -32.94
C PRO A 68 30.43 -28.50 -33.68
N CYS A 69 29.40 -27.72 -34.01
CA CYS A 69 29.54 -26.42 -34.66
C CYS A 69 29.94 -25.33 -33.64
N TRP A 70 29.49 -25.48 -32.38
CA TRP A 70 29.92 -24.64 -31.25
C TRP A 70 31.42 -24.78 -30.99
N GLY A 71 31.95 -26.01 -30.93
CA GLY A 71 33.37 -26.27 -30.69
C GLY A 71 34.32 -25.90 -31.84
N LYS A 72 33.81 -25.71 -33.07
CA LYS A 72 34.61 -25.25 -34.24
C LYS A 72 34.51 -23.74 -34.51
N CYS A 73 33.59 -23.03 -33.84
CA CYS A 73 33.40 -21.58 -34.01
C CYS A 73 34.10 -20.73 -32.93
N THR A 74 34.75 -21.35 -31.94
CA THR A 74 35.39 -20.66 -30.82
C THR A 74 36.71 -19.98 -31.14
N ASP A 75 37.32 -20.26 -32.30
CA ASP A 75 38.63 -19.67 -32.66
C ASP A 75 38.55 -18.25 -33.22
N GLY A 76 37.37 -17.62 -33.22
CA GLY A 76 37.22 -16.24 -33.71
C GLY A 76 35.98 -15.49 -33.23
N LEU A 77 35.12 -16.09 -32.40
CA LEU A 77 34.01 -15.37 -31.79
C LEU A 77 34.55 -14.58 -30.59
N ARG A 78 34.69 -13.26 -30.77
CA ARG A 78 35.08 -12.30 -29.74
C ARG A 78 34.31 -12.60 -28.44
N PHE A 79 35.00 -12.92 -27.34
CA PHE A 79 34.42 -13.22 -26.02
C PHE A 79 33.32 -12.23 -25.59
N SER A 80 33.43 -10.95 -26.01
CA SER A 80 32.41 -9.91 -25.83
C SER A 80 31.01 -10.33 -26.27
N ASN A 81 30.89 -10.99 -27.43
CA ASN A 81 29.58 -11.34 -28.01
C ASN A 81 28.90 -12.47 -27.22
N THR A 82 29.66 -13.38 -26.62
CA THR A 82 29.11 -14.48 -25.82
C THR A 82 28.58 -13.96 -24.48
N VAL A 83 29.32 -13.05 -23.83
CA VAL A 83 28.90 -12.43 -22.55
C VAL A 83 27.64 -11.58 -22.73
N GLU A 84 27.54 -10.83 -23.84
CA GLU A 84 26.33 -10.07 -24.17
C GLU A 84 25.10 -10.96 -24.35
N MET A 85 25.25 -12.12 -24.99
CA MET A 85 24.14 -13.08 -25.14
C MET A 85 23.70 -13.66 -23.80
N ILE A 86 24.64 -14.03 -22.91
CA ILE A 86 24.32 -14.54 -21.57
C ILE A 86 23.54 -13.48 -20.76
N ARG A 87 24.01 -12.23 -20.79
CA ARG A 87 23.35 -11.09 -20.12
C ARG A 87 21.94 -10.82 -20.67
N LEU A 88 21.74 -10.98 -21.99
CA LEU A 88 20.42 -10.90 -22.61
C LEU A 88 19.48 -11.98 -22.08
N PHE A 89 19.92 -13.24 -22.04
CA PHE A 89 19.12 -14.35 -21.51
C PHE A 89 18.75 -14.15 -20.03
N GLN A 90 19.71 -13.72 -19.20
CA GLN A 90 19.46 -13.40 -17.79
C GLN A 90 18.39 -12.31 -17.62
N SER A 91 18.40 -11.27 -18.47
CA SER A 91 17.39 -10.22 -18.43
C SER A 91 15.98 -10.73 -18.80
N LEU A 92 15.88 -11.71 -19.72
CA LEU A 92 14.62 -12.34 -20.09
C LEU A 92 14.07 -13.21 -18.95
N LEU A 93 14.95 -13.89 -18.21
CA LEU A 93 14.55 -14.68 -17.03
C LEU A 93 13.95 -13.79 -15.94
N ILE A 94 14.55 -12.61 -15.66
CA ILE A 94 14.00 -11.63 -14.72
C ILE A 94 12.59 -11.19 -15.17
N ASN A 95 12.40 -10.95 -16.48
CA ASN A 95 11.12 -10.50 -17.02
C ASN A 95 10.02 -11.56 -17.00
N TRP A 96 10.39 -12.84 -16.99
CA TRP A 96 9.44 -13.97 -17.00
C TRP A 96 9.14 -14.54 -15.62
N ASP A 97 9.80 -14.04 -14.58
CA ASP A 97 9.56 -14.51 -13.23
C ASP A 97 8.16 -14.11 -12.74
N LYS A 98 7.33 -15.12 -12.46
CA LYS A 98 5.98 -14.96 -11.93
C LYS A 98 5.99 -14.45 -10.47
N LYS A 99 7.06 -14.72 -9.71
CA LYS A 99 7.18 -14.26 -8.31
C LYS A 99 7.45 -12.77 -8.23
N MET A 100 8.13 -12.19 -9.23
CA MET A 100 8.38 -10.75 -9.33
C MET A 100 7.28 -10.03 -10.12
N CYS A 101 6.02 -10.39 -9.85
CA CYS A 101 4.83 -9.80 -10.48
C CYS A 101 3.93 -9.17 -9.42
N TYR A 102 3.60 -7.90 -9.61
CA TYR A 102 2.59 -7.22 -8.80
C TYR A 102 1.21 -7.49 -9.40
N MET A 103 0.47 -8.41 -8.78
CA MET A 103 -0.81 -8.93 -9.27
C MET A 103 -1.92 -7.87 -9.43
N PRO A 104 -2.12 -6.91 -8.50
CA PRO A 104 -3.19 -5.93 -8.61
C PRO A 104 -3.11 -5.08 -9.88
N SER A 105 -1.91 -4.66 -10.30
CA SER A 105 -1.71 -3.92 -11.56
C SER A 105 -1.20 -4.78 -12.72
N LYS A 106 -1.07 -6.11 -12.52
CA LYS A 106 -0.50 -7.07 -13.48
C LYS A 106 0.84 -6.62 -14.07
N THR A 107 1.67 -6.00 -13.24
CA THR A 107 2.96 -5.42 -13.66
C THR A 107 4.10 -6.38 -13.31
N TYR A 108 4.82 -6.84 -14.32
CA TYR A 108 5.99 -7.72 -14.18
C TYR A 108 7.27 -6.91 -14.01
N ALA A 109 8.26 -7.48 -13.33
CA ALA A 109 9.62 -6.96 -13.34
C ALA A 109 10.12 -6.79 -14.79
N LYS A 110 10.78 -5.66 -15.05
CA LYS A 110 11.30 -5.34 -16.38
C LYS A 110 12.74 -4.85 -16.27
N ALA A 111 13.67 -5.72 -16.64
CA ALA A 111 15.07 -5.36 -16.83
C ALA A 111 15.18 -4.42 -18.04
N ARG A 112 15.48 -3.14 -17.80
CA ARG A 112 15.69 -2.13 -18.86
C ARG A 112 17.11 -2.12 -19.39
N THR A 113 18.06 -2.54 -18.56
CA THR A 113 19.49 -2.57 -18.87
C THR A 113 19.99 -3.99 -18.67
N THR A 114 20.61 -4.59 -19.69
CA THR A 114 21.09 -5.98 -19.65
C THR A 114 22.51 -6.10 -19.08
N THR A 115 23.27 -5.01 -19.03
CA THR A 115 24.68 -5.03 -18.62
C THR A 115 24.91 -5.13 -17.11
N LEU A 116 23.90 -4.81 -16.30
CA LEU A 116 24.04 -4.67 -14.84
C LEU A 116 23.56 -5.89 -14.04
N ASN A 117 23.18 -6.98 -14.71
CA ASN A 117 22.59 -8.15 -14.05
C ASN A 117 23.54 -8.81 -13.02
N GLU A 118 24.84 -8.79 -13.29
CA GLU A 118 25.88 -9.34 -12.40
C GLU A 118 26.18 -8.43 -11.20
N GLU A 119 26.02 -7.11 -11.36
CA GLU A 119 26.20 -6.14 -10.27
C GLU A 119 25.11 -6.28 -9.20
N LEU A 120 23.91 -6.74 -9.56
CA LEU A 120 22.83 -7.01 -8.61
C LEU A 120 23.25 -8.03 -7.52
N GLY A 121 24.15 -8.96 -7.84
CA GLY A 121 24.69 -9.93 -6.88
C GLY A 121 25.79 -9.37 -5.96
N GLN A 122 26.26 -8.15 -6.21
CA GLN A 122 27.36 -7.50 -5.48
C GLN A 122 26.90 -6.27 -4.68
N VAL A 123 25.59 -6.01 -4.62
CA VAL A 123 25.03 -4.85 -3.91
C VAL A 123 25.27 -4.98 -2.41
N GLN A 124 25.94 -3.97 -1.81
CA GLN A 124 26.18 -3.89 -0.37
C GLN A 124 25.29 -2.85 0.34
N TYR A 125 24.90 -1.80 -0.38
CA TYR A 125 24.11 -0.70 0.15
C TYR A 125 22.87 -0.49 -0.71
N ILE A 126 21.71 -0.40 -0.06
CA ILE A 126 20.43 -0.07 -0.69
C ILE A 126 20.02 1.30 -0.21
N PHE A 127 19.91 2.24 -1.14
CA PHE A 127 19.31 3.54 -0.89
C PHE A 127 17.84 3.46 -1.29
N SER A 128 16.95 3.54 -0.30
CA SER A 128 15.51 3.52 -0.51
C SER A 128 14.92 4.90 -0.26
N ASP A 129 14.04 5.34 -1.14
CA ASP A 129 13.18 6.49 -0.87
C ASP A 129 12.08 6.10 0.12
N LYS A 130 11.64 7.03 0.97
CA LYS A 130 10.56 6.77 1.93
C LYS A 130 9.22 6.67 1.19
N THR A 131 8.89 7.71 0.45
CA THR A 131 7.53 7.87 -0.11
C THR A 131 7.43 7.15 -1.44
N GLY A 132 6.44 6.25 -1.58
CA GLY A 132 6.21 5.51 -2.82
C GLY A 132 7.13 4.29 -3.02
N THR A 133 8.10 4.07 -2.13
CA THR A 133 8.89 2.82 -2.08
C THR A 133 8.68 2.08 -0.75
N LEU A 134 9.00 2.70 0.40
CA LEU A 134 8.80 2.07 1.70
C LEU A 134 7.35 2.19 2.17
N THR A 135 6.71 3.34 1.91
CA THR A 135 5.34 3.59 2.34
C THR A 135 4.42 3.81 1.15
N GLN A 136 3.23 3.22 1.20
CA GLN A 136 2.13 3.60 0.33
C GLN A 136 1.61 4.98 0.74
N ASN A 137 1.18 5.80 -0.21
CA ASN A 137 0.58 7.11 0.06
C ASN A 137 -0.89 6.97 0.48
N VAL A 138 -1.15 6.10 1.46
CA VAL A 138 -2.47 5.83 2.02
C VAL A 138 -2.32 5.94 3.53
N MET A 139 -3.04 6.90 4.11
CA MET A 139 -3.06 7.12 5.55
C MET A 139 -4.31 6.48 6.13
N THR A 140 -4.16 5.69 7.19
CA THR A 140 -5.26 5.01 7.87
C THR A 140 -5.25 5.36 9.35
N PHE A 141 -6.44 5.54 9.92
CA PHE A 141 -6.59 5.71 11.37
C PHE A 141 -6.45 4.36 12.05
N ASN A 142 -5.52 4.24 12.99
CA ASN A 142 -5.18 2.96 13.60
C ASN A 142 -5.36 2.95 15.13
N LYS A 143 -4.90 3.99 15.82
CA LYS A 143 -4.94 4.09 17.28
C LYS A 143 -5.29 5.50 17.71
N CYS A 144 -5.87 5.64 18.90
CA CYS A 144 -6.05 6.92 19.57
C CYS A 144 -5.96 6.78 21.09
N SER A 145 -5.64 7.88 21.76
CA SER A 145 -5.67 7.97 23.22
C SER A 145 -6.73 9.00 23.62
N ILE A 146 -7.74 8.57 24.38
CA ILE A 146 -8.85 9.42 24.82
C ILE A 146 -8.95 9.31 26.34
N ASN A 147 -8.87 10.43 27.05
CA ASN A 147 -9.00 10.51 28.51
C ASN A 147 -8.11 9.52 29.29
N GLY A 148 -6.87 9.30 28.82
CA GLY A 148 -5.92 8.37 29.45
C GLY A 148 -6.14 6.89 29.11
N VAL A 149 -7.04 6.57 28.19
CA VAL A 149 -7.26 5.22 27.67
C VAL A 149 -6.74 5.12 26.24
N SER A 150 -5.89 4.13 25.96
CA SER A 150 -5.41 3.81 24.61
C SER A 150 -6.41 2.87 23.91
N TYR A 151 -6.78 3.21 22.69
CA TYR A 151 -7.66 2.42 21.82
C TYR A 151 -6.92 2.03 20.54
N GLY A 152 -7.25 0.85 20.02
CA GLY A 152 -6.62 0.29 18.81
C GLY A 152 -5.38 -0.55 19.09
N ASP A 153 -5.05 -0.82 20.36
CA ASP A 153 -4.09 -1.85 20.72
C ASP A 153 -4.72 -3.23 20.49
N VAL A 154 -4.09 -4.03 19.63
CA VAL A 154 -4.45 -5.43 19.44
C VAL A 154 -3.82 -6.18 20.62
N ASP A 155 -4.60 -6.46 21.65
CA ASP A 155 -4.17 -7.29 22.77
C ASP A 155 -4.02 -8.74 22.23
N ASP A 156 -2.80 -9.17 21.94
CA ASP A 156 -2.47 -10.52 21.42
C ASP A 156 -2.97 -11.67 22.34
N ASP A 157 -3.28 -11.36 23.59
CA ASP A 157 -3.64 -12.33 24.64
C ASP A 157 -5.15 -12.62 24.76
N LEU A 158 -6.01 -11.95 23.97
CA LEU A 158 -7.47 -12.12 24.06
C LEU A 158 -8.04 -12.74 22.78
N GLU A 159 -8.75 -13.87 22.93
CA GLU A 159 -9.43 -14.54 21.82
C GLU A 159 -10.53 -13.63 21.21
N GLY A 160 -10.43 -13.33 19.91
CA GLY A 160 -11.48 -12.63 19.15
C GLY A 160 -11.13 -11.23 18.61
N TYR A 161 -9.89 -10.76 18.76
CA TYR A 161 -9.40 -9.49 18.21
C TYR A 161 -9.01 -9.56 16.72
N ASP A 162 -9.00 -10.75 16.12
CA ASP A 162 -8.67 -10.93 14.70
C ASP A 162 -9.77 -10.49 13.72
N GLN A 163 -10.99 -10.26 14.23
CA GLN A 163 -12.13 -9.88 13.39
C GLN A 163 -12.35 -8.37 13.39
N PRO A 164 -12.42 -7.74 12.20
CA PRO A 164 -12.72 -6.33 12.10
C PRO A 164 -14.13 -6.04 12.59
N ILE A 165 -14.32 -4.84 13.14
CA ILE A 165 -15.63 -4.38 13.59
C ILE A 165 -16.56 -4.22 12.38
N ASP A 166 -17.81 -4.65 12.58
CA ASP A 166 -18.85 -4.46 11.58
C ASP A 166 -19.43 -3.04 11.68
N PHE A 167 -19.16 -2.23 10.65
CA PHE A 167 -19.72 -0.88 10.49
C PHE A 167 -20.97 -0.85 9.59
N SER A 168 -21.53 -1.99 9.20
CA SER A 168 -22.69 -2.09 8.31
C SER A 168 -23.94 -1.33 8.79
N GLY A 169 -24.07 -1.11 10.09
CA GLY A 169 -25.14 -0.31 10.68
C GLY A 169 -25.10 1.17 10.34
N ASN A 170 -23.96 1.69 9.86
CA ASN A 170 -23.80 3.08 9.45
C ASN A 170 -23.94 3.18 7.91
N PRO A 171 -25.00 3.87 7.39
CA PRO A 171 -25.20 4.04 5.95
C PRO A 171 -24.06 4.77 5.23
N TYR A 172 -23.29 5.54 5.99
CA TYR A 172 -22.15 6.29 5.47
C TYR A 172 -20.84 5.54 5.64
N SER A 173 -20.78 4.31 6.15
CA SER A 173 -19.51 3.60 6.34
C SER A 173 -18.72 3.41 5.03
N GLU A 174 -17.39 3.40 5.15
CA GLU A 174 -16.48 3.17 4.05
C GLU A 174 -16.01 1.70 4.06
N PRO A 175 -16.18 0.93 2.96
CA PRO A 175 -15.80 -0.48 2.93
C PRO A 175 -14.31 -0.77 3.15
N SER A 176 -13.46 0.23 2.88
CA SER A 176 -12.00 0.13 3.06
C SER A 176 -11.55 0.45 4.49
N PHE A 177 -12.43 0.98 5.33
CA PHE A 177 -12.10 1.31 6.71
C PHE A 177 -12.12 0.05 7.56
N VAL A 178 -11.03 -0.19 8.29
CA VAL A 178 -10.87 -1.37 9.13
C VAL A 178 -10.42 -0.92 10.51
N PHE A 179 -11.12 -1.38 11.54
CA PHE A 179 -10.77 -1.13 12.93
C PHE A 179 -11.10 -2.38 13.75
N TYR A 180 -10.27 -2.69 14.75
CA TYR A 180 -10.33 -3.96 15.47
C TYR A 180 -10.80 -3.80 16.92
N ASP A 181 -10.48 -2.68 17.56
CA ASP A 181 -10.73 -2.51 18.99
C ASP A 181 -12.21 -2.24 19.32
N ARG A 182 -12.83 -3.24 19.94
CA ARG A 182 -14.25 -3.22 20.35
C ARG A 182 -14.49 -2.32 21.56
N LYS A 183 -13.47 -2.05 22.40
CA LYS A 183 -13.61 -1.19 23.60
C LYS A 183 -14.12 0.19 23.18
N LEU A 184 -13.53 0.77 22.13
CA LEU A 184 -13.96 2.06 21.58
C LEU A 184 -15.42 2.06 21.13
N THR A 185 -15.89 0.97 20.53
CA THR A 185 -17.29 0.85 20.09
C THR A 185 -18.25 0.71 21.27
N VAL A 186 -17.83 0.04 22.34
CA VAL A 186 -18.60 -0.06 23.59
C VAL A 186 -18.72 1.31 24.24
N ASP A 187 -17.61 2.03 24.40
CA ASP A 187 -17.58 3.36 25.04
C ASP A 187 -18.38 4.40 24.24
N LEU A 188 -18.41 4.24 22.92
CA LEU A 188 -19.26 5.08 22.08
C LEU A 188 -20.75 4.74 22.24
N ARG A 189 -21.11 3.47 22.38
CA ARG A 189 -22.50 3.04 22.64
C ARG A 189 -23.00 3.43 24.03
N THR A 190 -22.12 3.54 25.01
CA THR A 190 -22.45 4.05 26.35
C THR A 190 -22.49 5.58 26.40
N HIS A 191 -22.29 6.27 25.27
CA HIS A 191 -22.27 7.73 25.17
C HIS A 191 -21.24 8.36 26.13
N ASP A 192 -20.01 7.83 26.16
CA ASP A 192 -18.95 8.46 26.93
C ASP A 192 -18.67 9.88 26.38
N PRO A 193 -18.77 10.93 27.22
CA PRO A 193 -18.67 12.32 26.77
C PRO A 193 -17.29 12.67 26.21
N HIS A 194 -16.22 12.01 26.68
CA HIS A 194 -14.87 12.27 26.19
C HIS A 194 -14.67 11.67 24.80
N VAL A 195 -15.17 10.45 24.57
CA VAL A 195 -15.13 9.78 23.26
C VAL A 195 -15.98 10.53 22.24
N GLU A 196 -17.20 10.95 22.61
CA GLU A 196 -18.04 11.76 21.72
C GLU A 196 -17.38 13.10 21.37
N THR A 197 -16.82 13.79 22.36
CA THR A 197 -16.14 15.08 22.12
C THR A 197 -14.90 14.90 21.23
N PHE A 198 -14.17 13.79 21.37
CA PHE A 198 -13.02 13.47 20.53
C PHE A 198 -13.43 13.31 19.06
N PHE A 199 -14.45 12.49 18.76
CA PHE A 199 -14.92 12.31 17.39
C PHE A 199 -15.61 13.54 16.82
N LEU A 200 -16.31 14.31 17.67
CA LEU A 200 -16.86 15.61 17.30
C LEU A 200 -15.75 16.58 16.88
N LEU A 201 -14.62 16.62 17.59
CA LEU A 201 -13.45 17.41 17.19
C LEU A 201 -12.92 16.94 15.83
N LEU A 202 -12.80 15.63 15.61
CA LEU A 202 -12.30 15.09 14.32
C LEU A 202 -13.25 15.42 13.16
N ALA A 203 -14.56 15.43 13.39
CA ALA A 203 -15.59 15.72 12.40
C ALA A 203 -15.83 17.22 12.14
N LEU A 204 -15.34 18.12 13.01
CA LEU A 204 -15.58 19.56 12.87
C LEU A 204 -14.29 20.37 12.66
N CYS A 205 -13.15 19.93 13.21
CA CYS A 205 -11.88 20.65 13.16
C CYS A 205 -11.02 20.20 11.96
N HIS A 206 -11.41 20.57 10.74
CA HIS A 206 -10.65 20.25 9.52
C HIS A 206 -11.02 21.17 8.35
N THR A 207 -10.25 21.17 7.25
CA THR A 207 -10.63 21.88 6.01
C THR A 207 -11.18 20.97 4.91
N VAL A 208 -11.33 19.66 5.17
CA VAL A 208 -11.93 18.67 4.24
C VAL A 208 -13.25 19.17 3.64
N MET A 209 -13.43 18.92 2.35
CA MET A 209 -14.63 19.26 1.58
C MET A 209 -15.41 17.98 1.26
N PRO A 210 -16.72 17.93 1.55
CA PRO A 210 -17.56 16.81 1.18
C PRO A 210 -18.06 16.97 -0.26
N GLN A 211 -18.06 15.88 -1.02
CA GLN A 211 -18.65 15.80 -2.35
C GLN A 211 -19.56 14.58 -2.44
N GLU A 212 -20.57 14.66 -3.29
CA GLU A 212 -21.47 13.54 -3.55
C GLU A 212 -21.18 13.01 -4.95
N GLU A 213 -20.59 11.81 -5.02
CA GLU A 213 -20.30 11.10 -6.26
C GLU A 213 -21.14 9.82 -6.29
N ASP A 214 -21.98 9.65 -7.31
CA ASP A 214 -22.87 8.48 -7.46
C ASP A 214 -23.75 8.18 -6.22
N GLY A 215 -24.20 9.23 -5.53
CA GLY A 215 -25.00 9.12 -4.29
C GLY A 215 -24.19 8.67 -3.06
N LYS A 216 -22.85 8.66 -3.16
CA LYS A 216 -21.93 8.38 -2.05
C LYS A 216 -21.21 9.65 -1.64
N LEU A 217 -21.09 9.83 -0.32
CA LEU A 217 -20.28 10.88 0.25
C LEU A 217 -18.79 10.53 0.05
N VAL A 218 -18.04 11.44 -0.57
CA VAL A 218 -16.59 11.35 -0.80
C VAL A 218 -15.93 12.59 -0.20
N TYR A 219 -14.82 12.41 0.49
CA TYR A 219 -14.09 13.49 1.13
C TYR A 219 -12.85 13.87 0.33
N GLN A 220 -12.72 15.16 0.02
CA GLN A 220 -11.53 15.74 -0.58
C GLN A 220 -10.80 16.60 0.43
N ALA A 221 -9.53 16.29 0.68
CA ALA A 221 -8.69 16.97 1.65
C ALA A 221 -7.40 17.48 1.02
N GLN A 222 -6.83 18.53 1.59
CA GLN A 222 -5.50 19.03 1.18
C GLN A 222 -4.36 18.14 1.70
N SER A 223 -4.61 17.42 2.79
CA SER A 223 -3.67 16.45 3.38
C SER A 223 -4.35 15.09 3.55
N PRO A 224 -3.68 13.97 3.22
CA PRO A 224 -4.21 12.63 3.45
C PRO A 224 -4.45 12.33 4.94
N ASP A 225 -3.71 12.98 5.84
CA ASP A 225 -3.89 12.82 7.29
C ASP A 225 -5.28 13.30 7.73
N GLU A 226 -5.72 14.46 7.22
CA GLU A 226 -7.04 14.98 7.53
C GLU A 226 -8.14 14.12 6.94
N SER A 227 -7.94 13.59 5.73
CA SER A 227 -8.88 12.66 5.11
C SER A 227 -9.06 11.41 5.96
N ALA A 228 -7.96 10.83 6.47
CA ALA A 228 -8.02 9.65 7.32
C ALA A 228 -8.74 9.91 8.65
N LEU A 229 -8.49 11.07 9.29
CA LEU A 229 -9.15 11.44 10.54
C LEU A 229 -10.66 11.66 10.37
N VAL A 230 -11.08 12.35 9.31
CA VAL A 230 -12.50 12.61 9.04
C VAL A 230 -13.21 11.34 8.56
N SER A 231 -12.52 10.48 7.80
CA SER A 231 -13.00 9.14 7.45
C SER A 231 -13.23 8.29 8.71
N ALA A 232 -12.30 8.30 9.67
CA ALA A 232 -12.49 7.59 10.93
C ALA A 232 -13.74 8.09 11.68
N ALA A 233 -13.86 9.41 11.87
CA ALA A 233 -15.03 9.99 12.53
C ALA A 233 -16.35 9.61 11.83
N ARG A 234 -16.37 9.64 10.49
CA ARG A 234 -17.50 9.19 9.68
C ARG A 234 -17.89 7.74 9.95
N ASN A 235 -16.92 6.83 10.01
CA ASN A 235 -17.18 5.41 10.25
C ASN A 235 -17.74 5.15 11.65
N PHE A 236 -17.26 5.90 12.65
CA PHE A 236 -17.79 5.89 14.01
C PHE A 236 -19.09 6.72 14.20
N GLY A 237 -19.75 7.16 13.13
CA GLY A 237 -21.08 7.78 13.21
C GLY A 237 -21.10 9.31 13.38
N PHE A 238 -19.95 9.97 13.23
CA PHE A 238 -19.81 11.43 13.19
C PHE A 238 -19.52 11.87 11.75
N VAL A 239 -20.58 12.06 10.97
CA VAL A 239 -20.48 12.25 9.51
C VAL A 239 -20.54 13.73 9.17
N PHE A 240 -19.44 14.30 8.70
CA PHE A 240 -19.41 15.65 8.19
C PHE A 240 -20.14 15.75 6.84
N LYS A 241 -21.17 16.60 6.73
CA LYS A 241 -22.03 16.68 5.54
C LYS A 241 -21.73 17.89 4.68
N SER A 242 -21.65 19.07 5.28
CA SER A 242 -21.44 20.31 4.55
C SER A 242 -20.89 21.40 5.45
N ARG A 243 -20.32 22.42 4.82
CA ARG A 243 -19.83 23.61 5.50
C ARG A 243 -20.17 24.85 4.69
N THR A 244 -20.71 25.84 5.37
CA THR A 244 -20.85 27.21 4.87
C THR A 244 -19.84 28.11 5.60
N PRO A 245 -19.66 29.37 5.20
CA PRO A 245 -18.77 30.30 5.92
C PRO A 245 -19.15 30.51 7.39
N ASN A 246 -20.43 30.33 7.75
CA ASN A 246 -20.96 30.63 9.08
C ASN A 246 -21.57 29.41 9.79
N SER A 247 -21.55 28.22 9.17
CA SER A 247 -22.09 27.00 9.78
C SER A 247 -21.38 25.74 9.30
N ILE A 248 -21.37 24.72 10.16
CA ILE A 248 -20.95 23.37 9.82
C ILE A 248 -22.12 22.42 10.12
N THR A 249 -22.45 21.56 9.16
CA THR A 249 -23.50 20.55 9.30
C THR A 249 -22.87 19.17 9.34
N ALA A 250 -23.19 18.40 10.37
CA ALA A 250 -22.73 17.03 10.56
C ALA A 250 -23.86 16.15 11.12
N VAL A 251 -23.86 14.87 10.76
CA VAL A 251 -24.72 13.87 11.37
C VAL A 251 -23.98 13.29 12.57
N ILE A 252 -24.53 13.46 13.77
CA ILE A 252 -23.96 13.00 15.03
C ILE A 252 -24.98 12.03 15.62
N ASN A 253 -24.57 10.80 15.91
CA ASN A 253 -25.44 9.75 16.46
C ASN A 253 -26.73 9.51 15.63
N GLY A 254 -26.65 9.73 14.31
CA GLY A 254 -27.78 9.56 13.38
C GLY A 254 -28.67 10.81 13.21
N GLU A 255 -28.45 11.87 13.98
CA GLU A 255 -29.19 13.13 13.87
C GLU A 255 -28.38 14.20 13.16
N GLU A 256 -28.99 14.89 12.20
CA GLU A 256 -28.34 16.01 11.52
C GLU A 256 -28.34 17.25 12.41
N GLN A 257 -27.14 17.70 12.79
CA GLN A 257 -26.92 18.88 13.62
C GLN A 257 -26.16 19.94 12.83
N THR A 258 -26.60 21.19 12.95
CA THR A 258 -25.91 22.35 12.36
C THR A 258 -25.38 23.25 13.46
N HIS A 259 -24.07 23.46 13.47
CA HIS A 259 -23.37 24.30 14.43
C HIS A 259 -22.97 25.62 13.79
N GLU A 260 -23.08 26.73 14.54
CA GLU A 260 -22.62 28.04 14.10
C GLU A 260 -21.09 28.08 14.12
N LEU A 261 -20.50 28.36 12.96
CA LEU A 261 -19.07 28.50 12.77
C LEU A 261 -18.70 29.98 12.86
N LEU A 262 -17.81 30.30 13.79
CA LEU A 262 -17.39 31.69 14.02
C LEU A 262 -16.05 31.98 13.37
N CYS A 263 -15.11 31.04 13.46
CA CYS A 263 -13.78 31.21 12.92
C CYS A 263 -13.11 29.87 12.66
N ILE A 264 -12.44 29.76 11.52
CA ILE A 264 -11.45 28.71 11.26
C ILE A 264 -10.09 29.37 11.28
N LEU A 265 -9.19 28.82 12.08
CA LEU A 265 -7.77 29.11 12.02
C LEU A 265 -7.15 27.97 11.21
N ASP A 266 -6.63 28.25 10.02
CA ASP A 266 -6.10 27.26 9.04
C ASP A 266 -4.66 26.85 9.24
N PHE A 267 -4.34 25.56 9.14
CA PHE A 267 -3.00 25.05 9.45
C PHE A 267 -1.87 25.87 8.78
N ASN A 268 -0.83 26.16 9.54
CA ASN A 268 0.36 26.85 9.05
C ASN A 268 1.61 26.21 9.66
N ASN A 269 2.67 26.07 8.86
CA ASN A 269 3.97 25.51 9.26
C ASN A 269 4.60 26.23 10.47
N VAL A 270 4.31 27.51 10.67
CA VAL A 270 4.79 28.29 11.82
C VAL A 270 4.11 27.85 13.11
N ARG A 271 2.79 27.62 13.05
CA ARG A 271 1.99 27.32 14.25
C ARG A 271 1.79 25.83 14.51
N LYS A 272 1.97 24.98 13.48
CA LYS A 272 1.88 23.51 13.51
C LYS A 272 0.61 22.94 14.17
N ARG A 273 -0.52 23.66 14.06
CA ARG A 273 -1.83 23.27 14.59
C ARG A 273 -2.96 23.81 13.73
N MET A 274 -4.18 23.30 13.90
CA MET A 274 -5.44 23.77 13.34
C MET A 274 -6.44 24.01 14.46
N SER A 275 -7.25 25.07 14.34
CA SER A 275 -8.30 25.33 15.32
C SER A 275 -9.58 25.84 14.69
N VAL A 276 -10.71 25.52 15.29
CA VAL A 276 -12.04 25.97 14.88
C VAL A 276 -12.79 26.46 16.10
N VAL A 277 -13.46 27.61 15.98
CA VAL A 277 -14.32 28.18 17.01
C VAL A 277 -15.76 28.02 16.56
N ILE A 278 -16.54 27.29 17.34
CA ILE A 278 -17.97 27.05 17.09
C ILE A 278 -18.82 27.48 18.28
N ARG A 279 -20.10 27.73 18.03
CA ARG A 279 -21.11 27.73 19.09
C ARG A 279 -21.74 26.35 19.19
N TYR A 280 -21.57 25.72 20.34
CA TYR A 280 -22.11 24.40 20.67
C TYR A 280 -22.87 24.49 21.99
N ASP A 281 -24.12 24.06 22.02
CA ASP A 281 -25.02 24.17 23.19
C ASP A 281 -25.09 25.57 23.81
N GLY A 282 -25.12 26.61 22.96
CA GLY A 282 -25.16 28.01 23.41
C GLY A 282 -23.85 28.54 24.01
N LYS A 283 -22.80 27.73 24.09
CA LYS A 283 -21.47 28.12 24.56
C LYS A 283 -20.48 28.20 23.40
N LEU A 284 -19.47 29.06 23.55
CA LEU A 284 -18.34 29.10 22.64
C LEU A 284 -17.39 27.94 22.98
N ARG A 285 -17.05 27.12 21.98
CA ARG A 285 -16.11 26.01 22.11
C ARG A 285 -15.00 26.16 21.06
N LEU A 286 -13.76 26.08 21.51
CA LEU A 286 -12.57 26.05 20.66
C LEU A 286 -12.12 24.61 20.52
N PHE A 287 -12.13 24.08 19.31
CA PHE A 287 -11.48 22.82 18.98
C PHE A 287 -10.12 23.08 18.39
N CYS A 288 -9.12 22.30 18.82
CA CYS A 288 -7.75 22.42 18.32
C CYS A 288 -7.13 21.05 18.13
N LYS A 289 -6.51 20.83 16.96
CA LYS A 289 -5.67 19.66 16.66
C LYS A 289 -4.29 20.13 16.21
N GLY A 290 -3.22 19.40 16.50
CA GLY A 290 -1.87 19.82 16.11
C GLY A 290 -0.79 18.85 16.56
N ALA A 291 0.46 19.28 16.41
CA ALA A 291 1.60 18.54 16.94
C ALA A 291 1.54 18.49 18.48
N ASP A 292 1.83 17.31 19.02
CA ASP A 292 1.99 17.00 20.44
C ASP A 292 2.67 18.11 21.27
N SER A 293 3.92 18.46 20.93
CA SER A 293 4.71 19.50 21.59
C SER A 293 4.01 20.85 21.67
N ILE A 294 3.29 21.23 20.61
CA ILE A 294 2.60 22.52 20.51
C ILE A 294 1.31 22.53 21.33
N ILE A 295 0.60 21.41 21.38
CA ILE A 295 -0.62 21.27 22.16
C ILE A 295 -0.27 21.19 23.65
N PHE A 296 0.74 20.40 24.03
CA PHE A 296 1.16 20.22 25.42
C PHE A 296 1.60 21.52 26.11
N GLU A 297 2.24 22.44 25.40
CA GLU A 297 2.59 23.78 25.91
C GLU A 297 1.38 24.66 26.28
N ARG A 298 0.19 24.31 25.80
CA ARG A 298 -1.02 25.15 25.88
C ARG A 298 -2.12 24.55 26.76
N LEU A 299 -1.84 23.42 27.39
CA LEU A 299 -2.71 22.84 28.39
C LEU A 299 -2.69 23.67 29.68
N ARG A 300 -3.79 23.65 30.43
CA ARG A 300 -3.87 24.17 31.80
C ARG A 300 -2.99 23.30 32.71
N ALA A 301 -2.46 23.91 33.76
CA ALA A 301 -1.45 23.27 34.61
C ALA A 301 -1.98 22.12 35.51
N ASP A 302 -3.29 21.87 35.52
CA ASP A 302 -3.96 20.92 36.43
C ASP A 302 -4.20 19.53 35.83
N GLN A 303 -3.77 19.28 34.58
CA GLN A 303 -3.94 17.98 33.92
C GLN A 303 -2.61 17.25 33.65
N GLU A 304 -1.62 17.43 34.52
CA GLU A 304 -0.30 16.83 34.33
C GLU A 304 -0.35 15.28 34.30
N GLU A 305 -1.26 14.65 35.05
CA GLU A 305 -1.44 13.19 35.06
C GLU A 305 -1.91 12.65 33.69
N ILE A 306 -3.01 13.18 33.15
CA ILE A 306 -3.54 12.78 31.82
C ILE A 306 -2.52 13.08 30.72
N LYS A 307 -1.80 14.20 30.85
CA LYS A 307 -0.71 14.58 29.93
C LYS A 307 0.42 13.55 29.95
N SER A 308 0.86 13.10 31.13
CA SER A 308 1.90 12.06 31.27
C SER A 308 1.49 10.76 30.59
N ILE A 309 0.28 10.26 30.92
CA ILE A 309 -0.25 9.01 30.34
C ILE A 309 -0.37 9.12 28.82
N THR A 310 -0.88 10.26 28.32
CA THR A 310 -1.02 10.46 26.88
C THR A 310 0.33 10.58 26.18
N CYS A 311 1.35 11.16 26.83
CA CYS A 311 2.71 11.21 26.30
C CYS A 311 3.28 9.80 26.15
N GLU A 312 3.11 8.94 27.16
CA GLU A 312 3.52 7.54 27.09
C GLU A 312 2.83 6.79 25.94
N HIS A 313 1.51 6.99 25.76
CA HIS A 313 0.79 6.40 24.64
C HIS A 313 1.33 6.86 23.28
N ILE A 314 1.64 8.16 23.12
CA ILE A 314 2.18 8.72 21.87
C ILE A 314 3.59 8.19 21.61
N ASP A 315 4.45 8.10 22.61
CA ASP A 315 5.82 7.60 22.45
C ASP A 315 5.84 6.13 21.99
N VAL A 316 4.86 5.34 22.43
CA VAL A 316 4.68 3.94 22.01
C VAL A 316 4.03 3.84 20.62
N SER A 317 3.21 4.81 20.23
CA SER A 317 2.55 4.85 18.91
C SER A 317 3.29 5.78 17.95
N LEU A 318 4.17 5.19 17.13
CA LEU A 318 5.06 5.86 16.15
C LEU A 318 4.45 6.95 15.24
N PHE A 319 3.13 7.11 15.18
CA PHE A 319 2.43 8.23 14.55
C PHE A 319 1.07 8.47 15.24
N SER A 320 0.91 9.53 16.04
CA SER A 320 -0.40 9.90 16.60
C SER A 320 -0.62 11.41 16.64
N VAL A 321 -1.82 11.83 16.22
CA VAL A 321 -2.30 13.22 16.31
C VAL A 321 -2.99 13.37 17.66
N ALA A 322 -2.34 14.04 18.61
CA ALA A 322 -2.92 14.33 19.91
C ALA A 322 -4.12 15.29 19.76
N SER A 323 -5.33 14.79 20.00
CA SER A 323 -6.51 15.64 20.24
C SER A 323 -6.82 15.57 21.74
N ILE A 324 -6.06 16.32 22.53
CA ILE A 324 -6.35 16.52 23.96
C ILE A 324 -7.11 17.82 24.08
N LEU A 325 -8.39 17.71 24.42
CA LEU A 325 -9.27 18.86 24.69
C LEU A 325 -9.29 19.17 26.18
N MET A 326 -9.07 20.44 26.48
CA MET A 326 -9.60 21.13 27.65
C MET A 326 -10.68 22.12 27.21
#